data_AF-A0AAD3N5V0-F1
#
_entry.id   AF-A0AAD3N5V0-F1
#
_cell.length_a   1.000
_cell.length_b   1.000
_cell.length_c   1.000
_cell.angle_alpha   90.00
_cell.angle_beta   90.00
_cell.angle_gamma   90.00
#
_symmetry.space_group_name_H-M   'P 1'
#
loop_
_entity.id
_entity.type
_entity.pdbx_description
1 polymer ?
#
loop_
_entity_poly.entity_id
_entity_poly.type
_entity_poly.pdbx_seq_one_letter_code
_entity_poly.pdbx_strand_id
1 'polypeptide(L)'
;MRQAVEAQVLNPHCELGEHGLRQILTDVIEEVRQSVNQDIDGAEILHSLLNASWLQSLLKVYECLQRHLRDSPAPALDYASGLSLQVLIDIRALPGCSEEAKELYRLLRQPHMQALLSAHDTVAQRDFEPVLPPMPEDLPDDEEATRIVCLVKNKQPL
;
A
#
# COMPACT_ATOMS: atom_id res chain seq x y z
N MET A 1 -9.37 -26.32 -25.46
CA MET A 1 -9.93 -26.57 -24.11
C MET A 1 -9.17 -25.69 -23.14
N ARG A 2 -9.67 -24.60 -22.54
CA ARG A 2 -10.99 -23.98 -22.46
C ARG A 2 -10.78 -22.47 -22.70
N GLN A 3 -11.58 -21.90 -23.60
CA GLN A 3 -11.61 -20.46 -23.85
C GLN A 3 -12.55 -19.79 -22.83
N ALA A 4 -12.09 -18.63 -22.36
CA ALA A 4 -12.86 -17.42 -22.06
C ALA A 4 -14.35 -17.61 -21.73
N VAL A 5 -14.67 -17.57 -20.45
CA VAL A 5 -15.96 -17.11 -19.97
C VAL A 5 -15.66 -16.13 -18.84
N GLU A 6 -16.33 -14.98 -18.88
CA GLU A 6 -16.32 -13.86 -17.92
C GLU A 6 -15.60 -12.58 -18.40
N ALA A 7 -16.12 -12.03 -19.50
CA ALA A 7 -16.06 -10.60 -19.75
C ALA A 7 -17.37 -10.17 -20.42
N GLN A 8 -18.43 -9.97 -19.62
CA GLN A 8 -19.60 -9.12 -19.91
C GLN A 8 -20.72 -9.38 -18.88
N VAL A 9 -20.74 -8.61 -17.79
CA VAL A 9 -22.00 -8.08 -17.23
C VAL A 9 -21.68 -6.69 -16.66
N LEU A 10 -22.07 -5.69 -17.44
CA LEU A 10 -22.35 -4.30 -17.09
C LEU A 10 -21.40 -3.56 -16.13
N ASN A 11 -20.58 -2.71 -16.74
CA ASN A 11 -20.28 -1.38 -16.21
C ASN A 11 -21.61 -0.58 -16.10
N PRO A 12 -22.11 -0.19 -14.91
CA PRO A 12 -22.88 1.03 -14.84
C PRO A 12 -21.86 2.15 -14.65
N HIS A 13 -21.70 2.99 -15.66
CA HIS A 13 -21.17 4.33 -15.43
C HIS A 13 -22.08 5.00 -14.39
N CYS A 14 -21.72 4.90 -13.12
CA CYS A 14 -22.37 5.61 -12.06
C CYS A 14 -21.50 6.81 -11.76
N GLU A 15 -21.66 7.87 -12.56
CA GLU A 15 -21.32 9.22 -12.10
C GLU A 15 -22.32 9.58 -10.99
N LEU A 16 -22.16 8.97 -9.82
CA LEU A 16 -22.82 9.43 -8.61
C LEU A 16 -22.17 10.76 -8.26
N GLY A 17 -22.78 11.85 -8.73
CA GLY A 17 -22.50 13.18 -8.20
C GLY A 17 -22.64 13.18 -6.68
N GLU A 18 -22.14 14.20 -6.00
CA GLU A 18 -22.07 14.24 -4.53
C GLU A 18 -23.40 13.92 -3.81
N HIS A 19 -24.54 14.14 -4.48
CA HIS A 19 -25.87 13.78 -3.97
C HIS A 19 -26.13 12.27 -3.97
N GLY A 20 -25.66 11.55 -4.98
CA GLY A 20 -25.79 10.10 -5.07
C GLY A 20 -24.94 9.38 -4.04
N LEU A 21 -23.69 9.83 -3.84
CA LEU A 21 -22.83 9.31 -2.78
C LEU A 21 -23.39 9.56 -1.38
N ARG A 22 -23.96 10.76 -1.15
CA ARG A 22 -24.66 11.07 0.10
C ARG A 22 -25.87 10.15 0.34
N GLN A 23 -26.64 9.83 -0.70
CA GLN A 23 -27.78 8.95 -0.57
C GLN A 23 -27.34 7.51 -0.25
N ILE A 24 -26.35 6.98 -0.95
CA ILE A 24 -25.80 5.63 -0.67
C ILE A 24 -25.25 5.55 0.75
N LEU A 25 -24.50 6.57 1.21
CA LEU A 25 -24.02 6.62 2.58
C LEU A 25 -25.16 6.66 3.60
N THR A 26 -26.23 7.38 3.29
CA THR A 26 -27.42 7.45 4.16
C THR A 26 -28.13 6.10 4.22
N ASP A 27 -28.28 5.43 3.08
CA ASP A 27 -28.95 4.13 2.98
C ASP A 27 -28.13 3.03 3.71
N VAL A 28 -26.80 3.05 3.57
CA VAL A 28 -25.89 2.15 4.30
C VAL A 28 -25.95 2.41 5.81
N ILE A 29 -26.03 3.67 6.25
CA ILE A 29 -26.18 4.02 7.67
C ILE A 29 -27.50 3.48 8.21
N GLU A 30 -28.60 3.62 7.47
CA GLU A 30 -29.91 3.09 7.90
C GLU A 30 -29.93 1.56 7.93
N GLU A 31 -29.27 0.89 6.97
CA GLU A 31 -29.15 -0.57 6.93
C GLU A 31 -28.26 -1.10 8.07
N VAL A 32 -27.18 -0.38 8.42
CA VAL A 32 -26.36 -0.67 9.61
C VAL A 32 -27.17 -0.45 10.89
N ARG A 33 -27.95 0.63 10.99
CA ARG A 33 -28.82 0.87 12.16
C ARG A 33 -29.90 -0.20 12.31
N GLN A 34 -30.44 -0.71 11.21
CA GLN A 34 -31.46 -1.76 11.22
C GLN A 34 -30.87 -3.15 11.52
N SER A 35 -29.66 -3.45 11.04
CA SER A 35 -28.97 -4.71 11.30
C SER A 35 -28.36 -4.80 12.71
N VAL A 36 -28.10 -3.66 13.35
CA VAL A 36 -27.54 -3.55 14.70
C VAL A 36 -28.63 -3.44 15.81
N ASN A 37 -29.90 -3.72 15.49
CA ASN A 37 -31.01 -3.66 16.45
C ASN A 37 -31.00 -4.74 17.56
N GLN A 38 -29.84 -5.29 17.91
CA GLN A 38 -29.64 -6.01 19.17
C GLN A 38 -28.39 -5.58 19.95
N ASP A 39 -27.65 -4.57 19.50
CA ASP A 39 -26.50 -4.08 20.28
C ASP A 39 -26.33 -2.57 20.12
N ILE A 40 -26.96 -1.84 21.04
CA ILE A 40 -27.01 -0.36 21.07
C ILE A 40 -25.59 0.26 21.13
N ASP A 41 -24.57 -0.52 21.48
CA ASP A 41 -23.18 -0.08 21.59
C ASP A 41 -22.46 0.02 20.22
N GLY A 42 -22.63 -0.97 19.33
CA GLY A 42 -21.86 -1.04 18.08
C GLY A 42 -22.15 0.09 17.08
N ALA A 43 -23.42 0.49 16.96
CA ALA A 43 -23.83 1.55 16.03
C ALA A 43 -23.35 2.94 16.49
N GLU A 44 -23.40 3.21 17.80
CA GLU A 44 -22.92 4.47 18.37
C GLU A 44 -21.39 4.59 18.28
N ILE A 45 -20.67 3.48 18.50
CA ILE A 45 -19.22 3.41 18.31
C ILE A 45 -18.86 3.69 16.85
N LEU A 46 -19.51 3.01 15.89
CA LEU A 46 -19.22 3.21 14.47
C LEU A 46 -19.55 4.64 14.03
N HIS A 47 -20.70 5.18 14.46
CA HIS A 47 -21.07 6.56 14.17
C HIS A 47 -20.05 7.55 14.75
N SER A 48 -19.60 7.35 15.98
CA SER A 48 -18.60 8.21 16.63
C SER A 48 -17.24 8.12 15.92
N LEU A 49 -16.83 6.91 15.51
CA LEU A 49 -15.58 6.66 14.81
C LEU A 49 -15.60 7.28 13.40
N LEU A 50 -16.65 7.04 12.61
CA LEU A 50 -16.81 7.60 11.27
C LEU A 50 -16.87 9.13 11.29
N ASN A 51 -17.43 9.74 12.34
CA ASN A 51 -17.44 11.19 12.49
C ASN A 51 -16.17 11.75 13.13
N ALA A 52 -15.22 10.91 13.57
CA ALA A 52 -13.99 11.38 14.18
C ALA A 52 -13.10 12.09 13.15
N SER A 53 -12.66 13.30 13.47
CA SER A 53 -11.88 14.15 12.57
C SER A 53 -10.53 13.53 12.17
N TRP A 54 -9.92 12.75 13.05
CA TRP A 54 -8.67 12.04 12.76
C TRP A 54 -8.86 10.95 11.70
N LEU A 55 -9.97 10.19 11.76
CA LEU A 55 -10.25 9.11 10.80
C LEU A 55 -10.58 9.70 9.43
N GLN A 56 -11.43 10.72 9.41
CA GLN A 56 -11.75 11.46 8.19
C GLN A 56 -10.50 12.06 7.54
N SER A 57 -9.55 12.55 8.34
CA SER A 57 -8.26 13.04 7.82
C SER A 57 -7.39 11.91 7.28
N LEU A 58 -7.34 10.77 7.98
CA LEU A 58 -6.61 9.58 7.54
C LEU A 58 -7.16 9.02 6.23
N LEU A 59 -8.48 8.93 6.08
CA LEU A 59 -9.13 8.50 4.84
C LEU A 59 -8.78 9.41 3.66
N LYS A 60 -8.75 10.74 3.86
CA LYS A 60 -8.30 11.68 2.82
C LYS A 60 -6.85 11.46 2.41
N VAL A 61 -5.96 11.20 3.37
CA VAL A 61 -4.55 10.87 3.08
C VAL A 61 -4.48 9.55 2.30
N TYR A 62 -5.20 8.54 2.74
CA TYR A 62 -5.28 7.24 2.07
C TYR A 62 -5.77 7.37 0.62
N GLU A 63 -6.89 8.06 0.38
CA GLU A 63 -7.40 8.30 -0.98
C GLU A 63 -6.39 9.06 -1.86
N CYS A 64 -5.66 10.01 -1.27
CA CYS A 64 -4.60 10.71 -1.96
C CYS A 64 -3.47 9.77 -2.38
N LEU A 65 -2.97 8.94 -1.47
CA LEU A 65 -1.93 7.95 -1.75
C LEU A 65 -2.39 6.91 -2.76
N GLN A 66 -3.64 6.45 -2.66
CA GLN A 66 -4.21 5.46 -3.58
C GLN A 66 -4.28 5.99 -5.02
N ARG A 67 -4.62 7.27 -5.21
CA ARG A 67 -4.53 7.92 -6.53
C ARG A 67 -3.10 7.91 -7.07
N HIS A 68 -2.12 8.28 -6.25
CA HIS A 68 -0.72 8.26 -6.66
C HIS A 68 -0.21 6.84 -6.99
N LEU A 69 -0.66 5.82 -6.25
CA LEU A 69 -0.32 4.43 -6.55
C LEU A 69 -0.92 3.97 -7.88
N ARG A 70 -2.17 4.33 -8.17
CA ARG A 70 -2.86 3.99 -9.42
C ARG A 70 -2.21 4.65 -10.63
N ASP A 71 -1.78 5.90 -10.48
CA ASP A 71 -1.18 6.70 -11.54
C ASP A 71 0.36 6.60 -11.56
N SER A 72 0.94 5.74 -10.73
CA SER A 72 2.40 5.61 -10.62
C SER A 72 3.00 5.04 -11.91
N PRO A 73 4.09 5.64 -12.42
CA PRO A 73 4.80 5.07 -13.54
C PRO A 73 5.46 3.76 -13.14
N ALA A 74 5.53 2.81 -14.08
CA ALA A 74 6.30 1.59 -13.86
C ALA A 74 7.79 1.93 -13.68
N PRO A 75 8.47 1.38 -12.66
CA PRO A 75 9.90 1.62 -12.47
C PRO A 75 10.67 1.01 -13.65
N ALA A 76 11.71 1.70 -14.11
CA ALA A 76 12.56 1.21 -15.20
C ALA A 76 13.39 -0.01 -14.78
N LEU A 77 13.74 -0.08 -13.49
CA LEU A 77 14.44 -1.18 -12.83
C LEU A 77 14.09 -1.14 -11.34
N ASP A 78 14.35 -2.22 -10.61
CA ASP A 78 14.03 -2.38 -9.19
C ASP A 78 15.27 -2.64 -8.31
N TYR A 79 16.48 -2.46 -8.86
CA TYR A 79 17.77 -2.73 -8.20
C TYR A 79 18.81 -1.60 -8.38
N ALA A 80 18.38 -0.34 -8.37
CA ALA A 80 19.22 0.83 -8.63
C ALA A 80 20.37 0.98 -7.61
N SER A 81 20.13 0.61 -6.35
CA SER A 81 21.17 0.60 -5.32
C SER A 81 22.28 -0.42 -5.63
N GLY A 82 21.91 -1.61 -6.11
CA GLY A 82 22.84 -2.64 -6.57
C GLY A 82 23.64 -2.20 -7.79
N LEU A 83 22.98 -1.57 -8.76
CA LEU A 83 23.64 -1.03 -9.95
C LEU A 83 24.65 0.07 -9.59
N SER A 84 24.29 0.98 -8.67
CA SER A 84 25.20 2.01 -8.16
C SER A 84 26.44 1.41 -7.48
N LEU A 85 26.26 0.34 -6.69
CA LEU A 85 27.39 -0.38 -6.08
C LEU A 85 28.31 -0.99 -7.15
N GLN A 86 27.76 -1.56 -8.21
CA GLN A 86 28.53 -2.09 -9.34
C GLN A 86 29.35 -0.97 -10.01
N VAL A 87 28.73 0.17 -10.30
CA VAL A 87 29.42 1.34 -10.88
C VAL A 87 30.56 1.83 -9.98
N LEU A 88 30.38 1.84 -8.66
CA LEU A 88 31.43 2.21 -7.70
C LEU A 88 32.62 1.22 -7.73
N ILE A 89 32.35 -0.08 -7.91
CA ILE A 89 33.38 -1.11 -8.06
C ILE A 89 34.14 -0.90 -9.37
N ASP A 90 33.41 -0.70 -10.46
CA ASP A 90 33.97 -0.54 -11.79
C ASP A 90 34.87 0.71 -11.87
N ILE A 91 34.41 1.85 -11.33
CA ILE A 91 35.22 3.08 -11.31
C ILE A 91 36.52 2.87 -10.51
N ARG A 92 36.48 2.16 -9.37
CA ARG A 92 37.71 1.88 -8.60
C ARG A 92 38.70 1.01 -9.34
N ALA A 93 38.23 0.12 -10.21
CA ALA A 93 39.06 -0.80 -10.98
C ALA A 93 39.71 -0.12 -12.20
N LEU A 94 39.26 1.08 -12.60
CA LEU A 94 39.79 1.78 -13.76
C LEU A 94 41.16 2.42 -13.49
N PRO A 95 42.20 2.07 -14.27
CA PRO A 95 43.47 2.78 -14.20
C PRO A 95 43.32 4.18 -14.82
N GLY A 96 43.77 5.22 -14.10
CA GLY A 96 43.78 6.59 -14.63
C GLY A 96 42.40 7.24 -14.74
N CYS A 97 41.52 7.06 -13.74
CA CYS A 97 40.18 7.68 -13.73
C CYS A 97 40.21 9.18 -14.03
N SER A 98 39.29 9.61 -14.90
CA SER A 98 39.03 11.02 -15.16
C SER A 98 38.47 11.72 -13.92
N GLU A 99 38.49 13.06 -13.90
CA GLU A 99 37.94 13.82 -12.78
C GLU A 99 36.42 13.66 -12.67
N GLU A 100 35.72 13.50 -13.79
CA GLU A 100 34.27 13.24 -13.83
C GLU A 100 33.94 11.88 -13.19
N ALA A 101 34.73 10.85 -13.46
CA ALA A 101 34.54 9.54 -12.83
C ALA A 101 34.77 9.61 -11.31
N LYS A 102 35.76 10.40 -10.86
CA LYS A 102 36.00 10.63 -9.43
C LYS A 102 34.86 11.43 -8.79
N GLU A 103 34.30 12.40 -9.49
CA GLU A 103 33.14 13.18 -9.02
C GLU A 103 31.90 12.31 -8.89
N LEU A 104 31.56 11.53 -9.93
CA LEU A 104 30.47 10.56 -9.89
C LEU A 104 30.64 9.57 -8.73
N TYR A 105 31.85 9.06 -8.55
CA TYR A 105 32.18 8.16 -7.45
C TYR A 105 31.94 8.81 -6.07
N ARG A 106 32.31 10.09 -5.90
CA ARG A 106 32.03 10.83 -4.65
C ARG A 106 30.53 11.02 -4.46
N LEU A 107 29.79 11.40 -5.51
CA LEU A 107 28.35 11.63 -5.47
C LEU A 107 27.57 10.36 -5.09
N LEU A 108 27.85 9.24 -5.77
CA LEU A 108 27.18 7.95 -5.52
C LEU A 108 27.45 7.38 -4.13
N ARG A 109 28.55 7.80 -3.48
CA ARG A 109 28.86 7.42 -2.08
C ARG A 109 28.21 8.30 -1.04
N GLN A 110 27.57 9.41 -1.42
CA GLN A 110 26.95 10.28 -0.44
C GLN A 110 25.76 9.57 0.23
N PRO A 111 25.59 9.70 1.56
CA PRO A 111 24.56 8.96 2.28
C PRO A 111 23.15 9.19 1.74
N HIS A 112 22.83 10.43 1.34
CA HIS A 112 21.53 10.77 0.79
C HIS A 112 21.31 10.17 -0.61
N MET A 113 22.36 10.03 -1.43
CA MET A 113 22.27 9.34 -2.71
C MET A 113 22.01 7.85 -2.51
N GLN A 114 22.73 7.23 -1.57
CA GLN A 114 22.49 5.83 -1.21
C GLN A 114 21.08 5.61 -0.65
N ALA A 115 20.62 6.50 0.21
CA ALA A 115 19.25 6.46 0.76
C ALA A 115 18.20 6.61 -0.33
N LEU A 116 18.41 7.52 -1.30
CA LEU A 116 17.50 7.70 -2.43
C LEU A 116 17.40 6.43 -3.29
N LEU A 117 18.54 5.81 -3.63
CA LEU A 117 18.57 4.59 -4.41
C LEU A 117 17.97 3.39 -3.67
N SER A 118 18.21 3.30 -2.36
CA SER A 118 17.57 2.28 -1.51
C SER A 118 16.05 2.49 -1.45
N ALA A 119 15.59 3.72 -1.25
CA ALA A 119 14.16 4.03 -1.20
C ALA A 119 13.49 3.76 -2.56
N HIS A 120 14.18 4.05 -3.66
CA HIS A 120 13.73 3.69 -4.99
C HIS A 120 13.48 2.17 -5.10
N ASP A 121 14.44 1.34 -4.69
CA ASP A 121 14.31 -0.12 -4.79
C ASP A 121 13.17 -0.63 -3.92
N THR A 122 13.04 -0.13 -2.68
CA THR A 122 11.91 -0.45 -1.79
C THR A 122 10.55 -0.13 -2.42
N VAL A 123 10.40 1.04 -3.06
CA VAL A 123 9.16 1.43 -3.72
C VAL A 123 8.91 0.61 -4.99
N ALA A 124 9.95 0.39 -5.81
CA ALA A 124 9.87 -0.36 -7.06
C ALA A 124 9.48 -1.82 -6.82
N GLN A 125 10.00 -2.45 -5.76
CA GLN A 125 9.71 -3.82 -5.36
C GLN A 125 8.39 -3.97 -4.58
N ARG A 126 7.74 -2.85 -4.24
CA ARG A 126 6.58 -2.79 -3.33
C ARG A 126 6.85 -3.40 -1.95
N ASP A 127 8.10 -3.31 -1.50
CA ASP A 127 8.57 -3.84 -0.21
C ASP A 127 8.47 -2.79 0.92
N PHE A 128 7.37 -2.05 0.94
CA PHE A 128 7.09 -1.02 1.95
C PHE A 128 5.90 -1.39 2.84
N GLU A 129 5.33 -2.59 2.67
CA GLU A 129 4.28 -3.09 3.55
C GLU A 129 4.85 -3.44 4.93
N PRO A 130 4.16 -3.11 6.02
CA PRO A 130 4.62 -3.49 7.34
C PRO A 130 4.53 -5.00 7.49
N VAL A 131 5.69 -5.64 7.72
CA VAL A 131 5.82 -7.03 8.12
C VAL A 131 5.01 -7.23 9.39
N LEU A 132 4.02 -8.12 9.35
CA LEU A 132 3.31 -8.46 10.58
C LEU A 132 4.20 -9.32 11.48
N PRO A 133 4.06 -9.21 12.81
CA PRO A 133 4.65 -10.20 13.70
C PRO A 133 4.14 -11.62 13.32
N PRO A 134 4.95 -12.66 13.57
CA PRO A 134 4.51 -14.04 13.37
C PRO A 134 3.28 -14.32 14.23
N MET A 135 2.42 -15.22 13.74
CA MET A 135 1.21 -15.61 14.45
C MET A 135 1.58 -16.26 15.80
N PRO A 136 0.99 -15.82 16.93
CA PRO A 136 1.17 -16.50 18.21
C PRO A 136 0.65 -17.95 18.13
N GLU A 137 1.36 -18.90 18.74
CA GLU A 137 0.99 -20.33 18.72
C GLU A 137 -0.29 -20.63 19.52
N ASP A 138 -0.64 -19.78 20.50
CA ASP A 138 -1.78 -19.93 21.40
C ASP A 138 -2.76 -18.74 21.28
N LEU A 139 -3.30 -18.50 20.09
CA LEU A 139 -4.40 -17.53 19.91
C LEU A 139 -5.73 -18.15 20.37
N PRO A 140 -6.51 -17.49 21.24
CA PRO A 140 -7.82 -17.99 21.63
C PRO A 140 -8.80 -17.98 20.44
N ASP A 141 -9.84 -18.82 20.50
CA ASP A 141 -10.76 -19.08 19.37
C ASP A 141 -11.51 -17.81 18.91
N ASP A 142 -11.70 -16.82 19.79
CA ASP A 142 -12.39 -15.55 19.54
C ASP A 142 -11.55 -14.51 18.77
N GLU A 143 -10.27 -14.76 18.51
CA GLU A 143 -9.38 -13.88 17.73
C GLU A 143 -9.23 -14.29 16.24
N GLU A 144 -10.31 -14.77 15.61
CA GLU A 144 -10.32 -15.18 14.19
C GLU A 144 -9.85 -14.06 13.24
N ALA A 145 -10.20 -12.80 13.53
CA ALA A 145 -9.78 -11.65 12.72
C ALA A 145 -8.26 -11.45 12.72
N THR A 146 -7.60 -11.66 13.87
CA THR A 146 -6.13 -11.61 13.99
C THR A 146 -5.48 -12.72 13.17
N ARG A 147 -6.08 -13.92 13.19
CA ARG A 147 -5.67 -15.10 12.41
C ARG A 147 -5.73 -14.83 10.90
N ILE A 148 -6.86 -14.32 10.40
CA ILE A 148 -7.04 -13.98 8.98
C ILE A 148 -6.04 -12.90 8.54
N VAL A 149 -5.87 -11.84 9.33
CA VAL A 149 -4.93 -10.75 9.01
C VAL A 149 -3.49 -11.25 8.93
N CYS A 150 -3.06 -12.11 9.88
CA CYS A 150 -1.73 -12.71 9.89
C CYS A 150 -1.49 -13.64 8.70
N LEU A 151 -2.45 -14.50 8.38
CA LEU A 151 -2.38 -15.43 7.23
C LEU A 151 -2.24 -14.67 5.90
N VAL A 152 -3.11 -13.69 5.66
CA VAL A 152 -3.15 -12.92 4.40
C VAL A 152 -1.89 -12.07 4.22
N LYS A 153 -1.46 -11.36 5.28
CA LYS A 153 -0.31 -10.46 5.17
C LYS A 153 1.05 -11.18 5.22
N ASN A 154 1.16 -12.35 5.84
CA ASN A 154 2.41 -13.12 5.86
C ASN A 154 2.54 -14.13 4.71
N LYS A 155 1.57 -14.17 3.78
CA LYS A 155 1.50 -15.14 2.67
C LYS A 155 1.67 -16.60 3.15
N GLN A 156 1.14 -16.91 4.33
CA GLN A 156 1.19 -18.27 4.86
C GLN A 156 0.24 -19.18 4.06
N PRO A 157 0.61 -20.44 3.81
CA PRO A 157 -0.29 -21.37 3.13
C PRO A 157 -1.55 -21.62 3.97
N LEU A 158 -2.70 -21.66 3.28
CA LEU A 158 -3.99 -22.07 3.84
C LEU A 158 -4.03 -23.58 4.12
#